data_AF-A0A812H6W3-F1
#
_entry.id   AF-A0A812H6W3-F1
#
_cell.length_a   1.000
_cell.length_b   1.000
_cell.length_c   1.000
_cell.angle_alpha   90.00
_cell.angle_beta   90.00
_cell.angle_gamma   90.00
#
_symmetry.space_group_name_H-M   'P 1'
#
loop_
_entity.id
_entity.type
_entity.pdbx_description
1 polymer ?
#
loop_
_entity_poly.entity_id
_entity_poly.type
_entity_poly.pdbx_seq_one_letter_code
_entity_poly.pdbx_strand_id
1 'polypeptide(L)'
;MEANIHDDPILVAGKRILIAQATLGLVFIAYEYMRSGSLSAESAITGVLIAILPSLFGMVFASIKSRVKPEESLRDLMHLSRNIKVIYTIVMFVLTFRFMALRNIVVLIGFCVTMFGHFLTPLFRDRFERKA
;
A
#
# COMPACT_ATOMS: atom_id res chain seq x y z
N MET A 1 -23.83 19.18 19.68
CA MET A 1 -23.19 19.04 18.35
C MET A 1 -22.30 17.81 18.39
N GLU A 2 -22.87 16.64 18.12
CA GLU A 2 -22.10 15.39 17.98
C GLU A 2 -22.13 15.02 16.49
N ALA A 3 -21.11 15.44 15.77
CA ALA A 3 -20.92 15.04 14.39
C ALA A 3 -20.41 13.59 14.38
N ASN A 4 -21.37 12.68 14.19
CA ASN A 4 -21.23 11.25 14.00
C ASN A 4 -20.10 10.93 13.00
N ILE A 5 -19.03 10.31 13.49
CA ILE A 5 -17.90 9.79 12.72
C ILE A 5 -18.39 8.54 11.99
N HIS A 6 -19.08 8.73 10.86
CA HIS A 6 -19.19 7.66 9.87
C HIS A 6 -17.80 7.51 9.24
N ASP A 7 -16.99 6.59 9.78
CA ASP A 7 -15.78 6.12 9.12
C ASP A 7 -16.17 5.58 7.74
N ASP A 8 -15.74 6.26 6.68
CA ASP A 8 -15.96 5.83 5.30
C ASP A 8 -15.53 4.36 5.16
N PRO A 9 -16.41 3.42 4.75
CA PRO A 9 -16.06 2.01 4.65
C PRO A 9 -14.87 1.78 3.70
N ILE A 10 -14.69 2.69 2.74
CA ILE A 10 -13.56 2.75 1.81
C ILE A 10 -12.24 3.06 2.56
N LEU A 11 -12.28 4.00 3.51
CA LEU A 11 -11.12 4.39 4.32
C LEU A 11 -10.73 3.27 5.29
N VAL A 12 -11.72 2.61 5.91
CA VAL A 12 -11.47 1.46 6.81
C VAL A 12 -10.85 0.30 6.05
N ALA A 13 -11.38 -0.05 4.87
CA ALA A 13 -10.84 -1.10 4.02
C ALA A 13 -9.41 -0.77 3.55
N GLY A 14 -9.19 0.48 3.11
CA GLY A 14 -7.89 0.96 2.71
C GLY A 14 -6.87 0.91 3.85
N LYS A 15 -7.22 1.40 5.03
CA LYS A 15 -6.34 1.41 6.21
C LYS A 15 -5.88 0.00 6.57
N ARG A 16 -6.77 -1.00 6.52
CA ARG A 16 -6.42 -2.41 6.75
C ARG A 16 -5.39 -2.92 5.75
N ILE A 17 -5.57 -2.59 4.47
CA ILE A 17 -4.62 -2.94 3.41
C ILE A 17 -3.25 -2.35 3.73
N LEU A 18 -3.17 -1.06 4.08
CA LEU A 18 -1.89 -0.43 4.40
C LEU A 18 -1.22 -1.03 5.62
N ILE A 19 -1.97 -1.38 6.66
CA ILE A 19 -1.42 -2.04 7.85
C ILE A 19 -0.82 -3.39 7.44
N ALA A 20 -1.54 -4.21 6.67
CA ALA A 20 -1.04 -5.51 6.23
C ALA A 20 0.22 -5.39 5.36
N GLN A 21 0.24 -4.41 4.44
CA GLN A 21 1.42 -4.11 3.63
C GLN A 21 2.60 -3.63 4.50
N ALA A 22 2.36 -2.71 5.43
CA ALA A 22 3.40 -2.19 6.32
C ALA A 22 3.98 -3.28 7.23
N THR A 23 3.13 -4.15 7.78
CA THR A 23 3.60 -5.27 8.63
C THR A 23 4.50 -6.23 7.84
N LEU A 24 4.09 -6.66 6.64
CA LEU A 24 4.93 -7.53 5.82
C LEU A 24 6.19 -6.85 5.34
N GLY A 25 6.10 -5.58 4.95
CA GLY A 25 7.25 -4.78 4.54
C GLY A 25 8.28 -4.65 5.66
N LEU A 26 7.83 -4.38 6.90
CA LEU A 26 8.71 -4.31 8.07
C LEU A 26 9.40 -5.64 8.38
N VAL A 27 8.66 -6.75 8.32
CA VAL A 27 9.24 -8.10 8.51
C VAL A 27 10.29 -8.37 7.44
N PHE A 28 10.03 -8.01 6.19
CA PHE A 28 10.98 -8.19 5.09
C PHE A 28 12.23 -7.33 5.26
N ILE A 29 12.09 -6.06 5.65
CA ILE A 29 13.23 -5.16 5.91
C ILE A 29 14.10 -5.71 7.05
N ALA A 30 13.48 -6.14 8.15
CA ALA A 30 14.22 -6.70 9.29
C ALA A 30 14.98 -7.97 8.89
N TYR A 31 14.36 -8.84 8.09
CA TYR A 31 14.99 -10.04 7.56
C TYR A 31 16.19 -9.73 6.66
N GLU A 32 16.04 -8.80 5.70
CA GLU A 32 17.14 -8.41 4.81
C GLU A 32 18.28 -7.72 5.56
N TYR A 33 17.97 -6.91 6.57
CA TYR A 33 18.98 -6.27 7.41
C TYR A 33 19.84 -7.30 8.14
N MET A 34 19.22 -8.33 8.74
CA MET A 34 19.95 -9.38 9.46
C MET A 34 20.80 -10.26 8.53
N ARG A 35 20.36 -10.49 7.28
CA ARG A 35 21.00 -11.45 6.37
C ARG A 35 22.06 -10.83 5.46
N SER A 36 21.79 -9.64 4.92
CA SER A 36 22.50 -9.10 3.75
C SER A 36 23.11 -7.71 4.00
N GLY A 37 22.92 -7.13 5.19
CA GLY A 37 23.50 -5.85 5.62
C GLY A 37 22.76 -4.60 5.11
N SER A 38 23.35 -3.43 5.38
CA SER A 38 22.70 -2.12 5.23
C SER A 38 22.22 -1.80 3.81
N LEU A 39 23.03 -2.10 2.78
CA LEU A 39 22.66 -1.81 1.38
C LEU A 39 21.44 -2.63 0.92
N SER A 40 21.31 -3.87 1.41
CA SER A 40 20.15 -4.71 1.12
C SER A 40 18.92 -4.19 1.85
N ALA A 41 19.08 -3.74 3.10
CA ALA A 41 18.00 -3.12 3.86
C ALA A 41 17.50 -1.81 3.20
N GLU A 42 18.40 -0.94 2.73
CA GLU A 42 18.04 0.26 1.96
C GLU A 42 17.26 -0.09 0.70
N SER A 43 17.72 -1.13 -0.03
CA SER A 43 17.03 -1.62 -1.22
C SER A 43 15.63 -2.17 -0.89
N ALA A 44 15.50 -2.92 0.21
CA ALA A 44 14.24 -3.45 0.70
C ALA A 44 13.28 -2.32 1.12
N ILE A 45 13.76 -1.32 1.85
CA ILE A 45 12.99 -0.13 2.24
C ILE A 45 12.42 0.57 1.01
N THR A 46 13.24 0.78 -0.02
CA THR A 46 12.78 1.42 -1.26
C THR A 46 11.69 0.58 -1.93
N GLY A 47 11.86 -0.74 -2.03
CA GLY A 47 10.83 -1.65 -2.57
C GLY A 47 9.50 -1.58 -1.79
N VAL A 48 9.57 -1.53 -0.46
CA VAL A 48 8.42 -1.39 0.44
C VAL A 48 7.73 -0.03 0.22
N LEU A 49 8.49 1.06 0.12
CA LEU A 49 7.95 2.40 -0.13
C LEU A 49 7.23 2.49 -1.47
N ILE A 50 7.79 1.88 -2.53
CA ILE A 50 7.16 1.81 -3.85
C ILE A 50 5.81 1.10 -3.79
N ALA A 51 5.63 0.11 -2.90
CA ALA A 51 4.35 -0.59 -2.74
C ALA A 51 3.31 0.20 -1.90
N ILE A 52 3.78 0.92 -0.88
CA ILE A 52 2.91 1.61 0.09
C ILE A 52 2.46 2.99 -0.43
N LEU A 53 3.37 3.80 -0.98
CA LEU A 53 3.06 5.19 -1.36
C LEU A 53 1.93 5.28 -2.41
N PRO A 54 1.94 4.52 -3.52
CA PRO A 54 0.84 4.54 -4.48
C PRO A 54 -0.48 4.05 -3.87
N SER A 55 -0.43 3.13 -2.90
CA SER A 55 -1.59 2.64 -2.16
C SER A 55 -2.20 3.73 -1.25
N LEU A 56 -1.34 4.50 -0.57
CA LEU A 56 -1.74 5.67 0.22
C LEU A 56 -2.40 6.73 -0.64
N PHE A 57 -1.74 7.16 -1.73
CA PHE A 57 -2.29 8.16 -2.64
C PHE A 57 -3.63 7.70 -3.22
N GLY A 58 -3.69 6.47 -3.75
CA GLY A 58 -4.93 5.92 -4.29
C GLY A 58 -6.10 5.94 -3.30
N MET A 59 -5.83 5.69 -2.02
CA MET A 59 -6.85 5.74 -0.96
C MET A 59 -7.27 7.16 -0.62
N VAL A 60 -6.33 8.08 -0.46
CA VAL A 60 -6.63 9.49 -0.15
C VAL A 60 -7.46 10.11 -1.28
N PHE A 61 -7.08 9.90 -2.53
CA PHE A 61 -7.87 10.37 -3.68
C PHE A 61 -9.26 9.73 -3.75
N ALA A 62 -9.37 8.42 -3.47
CA ALA A 62 -10.67 7.75 -3.42
C ALA A 62 -11.56 8.31 -2.31
N SER A 63 -11.00 8.56 -1.11
CA SER A 63 -11.73 9.11 0.04
C SER A 63 -12.20 10.54 -0.22
N ILE A 64 -11.32 11.43 -0.68
CA ILE A 64 -11.68 12.82 -1.00
C ILE A 64 -12.76 12.84 -2.08
N LYS A 65 -12.60 12.05 -3.15
CA LYS A 65 -13.58 12.04 -4.25
C LYS A 65 -14.92 11.45 -3.82
N SER A 66 -14.93 10.43 -2.94
CA SER A 66 -16.18 9.85 -2.40
C SER A 66 -16.99 10.84 -1.54
N ARG A 67 -16.30 11.77 -0.86
CA ARG A 67 -16.93 12.83 -0.06
C ARG A 67 -17.44 14.00 -0.89
N VAL A 68 -16.76 14.32 -2.00
CA VAL A 68 -17.07 15.50 -2.83
C VAL A 68 -18.15 15.21 -3.88
N LYS A 69 -18.30 13.97 -4.36
CA LYS A 69 -19.34 13.59 -5.33
C LYS A 69 -19.94 12.20 -5.00
N PRO A 70 -20.95 12.13 -4.13
CA PRO A 70 -21.59 10.87 -3.75
C PRO A 70 -22.43 10.22 -4.88
N GLU A 71 -22.76 10.96 -5.95
CA GLU A 71 -23.51 10.43 -7.10
C GLU A 71 -22.64 9.79 -8.20
N GLU A 72 -21.31 9.94 -8.15
CA GLU A 72 -20.46 9.24 -9.11
C GLU A 72 -20.33 7.77 -8.73
N SER A 73 -20.52 6.92 -9.74
CA SER A 73 -20.33 5.48 -9.67
C SER A 73 -19.04 5.12 -8.91
N LEU A 74 -19.18 4.40 -7.78
CA LEU A 74 -18.07 3.83 -7.00
C LEU A 74 -17.04 3.10 -7.89
N ARG A 75 -17.49 2.59 -9.04
CA ARG A 75 -16.65 1.95 -10.06
C ARG A 75 -15.63 2.92 -10.67
N ASP A 76 -16.03 4.14 -10.97
CA ASP A 76 -15.15 5.16 -11.57
C ASP A 76 -14.12 5.68 -10.56
N LEU A 77 -14.49 5.78 -9.28
CA LEU A 77 -13.54 6.07 -8.21
C LEU A 77 -12.49 4.96 -8.06
N MET A 78 -12.91 3.69 -8.12
CA MET A 78 -11.97 2.56 -8.09
C MET A 78 -11.06 2.52 -9.32
N HIS A 79 -11.57 2.80 -10.52
CA HIS A 79 -10.76 2.84 -11.73
C HIS A 79 -9.73 3.97 -11.71
N LEU A 80 -10.11 5.16 -11.24
CA LEU A 80 -9.20 6.30 -11.08
C LEU A 80 -8.09 6.00 -10.06
N SER A 81 -8.46 5.50 -8.88
CA SER A 81 -7.51 5.12 -7.82
C SER A 81 -6.51 4.07 -8.32
N ARG A 82 -6.99 3.07 -9.08
CA ARG A 82 -6.14 2.05 -9.69
C ARG A 82 -5.18 2.63 -10.73
N ASN A 83 -5.63 3.53 -11.59
CA ASN A 83 -4.77 4.16 -12.60
C ASN A 83 -3.68 5.02 -11.95
N ILE A 84 -4.03 5.84 -10.96
CA ILE A 84 -3.06 6.64 -10.21
C ILE A 84 -2.02 5.72 -9.56
N LYS A 85 -2.47 4.62 -8.94
CA LYS A 85 -1.57 3.64 -8.32
C LYS A 85 -0.55 3.07 -9.31
N VAL A 86 -1.00 2.66 -10.50
CA VAL A 86 -0.13 2.08 -11.54
C VAL A 86 0.87 3.11 -12.06
N ILE A 87 0.42 4.31 -12.41
CA ILE A 87 1.28 5.37 -12.95
C ILE A 87 2.37 5.74 -11.93
N TYR A 88 2.00 5.97 -10.67
CA TYR A 88 2.96 6.29 -9.61
C TYR A 88 3.95 5.14 -9.36
N THR A 89 3.49 3.89 -9.40
CA THR A 89 4.37 2.72 -9.23
C THR A 89 5.41 2.66 -10.34
N ILE A 90 5.00 2.85 -11.61
CA ILE A 90 5.93 2.85 -12.75
C ILE A 90 6.95 3.98 -12.62
N VAL A 91 6.49 5.20 -12.32
CA VAL A 91 7.37 6.36 -12.14
C VAL A 91 8.38 6.11 -11.02
N MET A 92 7.94 5.59 -9.88
CA MET A 92 8.85 5.29 -8.77
C MET A 92 9.87 4.19 -9.09
N PHE A 93 9.48 3.14 -9.83
CA PHE A 93 10.42 2.12 -10.27
C PHE A 93 11.46 2.68 -11.24
N VAL A 94 11.03 3.47 -12.23
CA VAL A 94 11.93 4.12 -13.18
C VAL A 94 12.91 5.03 -12.44
N LEU A 95 12.43 5.86 -11.52
CA LEU A 95 13.28 6.75 -10.73
C LEU A 95 14.27 5.95 -9.88
N THR A 96 13.80 4.90 -9.21
CA THR A 96 14.65 4.07 -8.34
C THR A 96 15.76 3.38 -9.12
N PHE A 97 15.44 2.71 -10.23
CA PHE A 97 16.44 2.00 -11.02
C PHE A 97 17.35 2.91 -11.83
N ARG A 98 16.90 4.12 -12.17
CA ARG A 98 17.69 5.09 -12.92
C ARG A 98 18.64 5.89 -12.04
N PHE A 99 18.21 6.26 -10.83
CA PHE A 99 18.93 7.23 -10.00
C PHE A 99 19.55 6.65 -8.73
N MET A 100 19.14 5.46 -8.26
CA MET A 100 19.66 4.87 -7.04
C MET A 100 20.58 3.68 -7.32
N ALA A 101 21.75 3.65 -6.66
CA ALA A 101 22.68 2.53 -6.71
C ALA A 101 22.28 1.42 -5.73
N LEU A 102 21.06 0.88 -5.91
CA LEU A 102 20.48 -0.15 -5.06
C LEU A 102 20.59 -1.54 -5.70
N ARG A 103 20.40 -2.58 -4.89
CA ARG A 103 20.24 -3.95 -5.40
C ARG A 103 18.84 -4.09 -5.99
N ASN A 104 18.72 -3.90 -7.30
CA ASN A 104 17.45 -3.95 -8.04
C ASN A 104 16.60 -5.19 -7.73
N ILE A 105 17.24 -6.35 -7.56
CA ILE A 105 16.56 -7.61 -7.18
C ILE A 105 15.86 -7.48 -5.82
N VAL A 106 16.54 -6.90 -4.83
CA VAL A 106 16.01 -6.75 -3.46
C VAL A 106 14.87 -5.74 -3.43
N VAL A 107 14.96 -4.66 -4.22
CA VAL A 107 13.87 -3.70 -4.41
C VAL A 107 12.62 -4.39 -4.97
N LEU A 108 12.78 -5.20 -6.02
CA LEU A 108 11.67 -5.95 -6.63
C LEU A 108 11.04 -6.96 -5.66
N ILE A 109 11.86 -7.71 -4.92
CA ILE A 109 11.35 -8.68 -3.94
C ILE A 109 10.62 -7.95 -2.82
N GLY A 110 11.17 -6.85 -2.29
CA GLY A 110 10.54 -6.05 -1.26
C GLY A 110 9.19 -5.49 -1.70
N PHE A 111 9.11 -5.01 -2.94
CA PHE A 111 7.85 -4.61 -3.54
C PHE A 111 6.84 -5.76 -3.61
N CYS A 112 7.22 -6.91 -4.16
CA CYS A 112 6.34 -8.07 -4.32
C CYS A 112 5.83 -8.60 -2.97
N VAL A 113 6.71 -8.76 -1.98
CA VAL A 113 6.35 -9.23 -0.63
C VAL A 113 5.39 -8.25 0.04
N THR A 114 5.66 -6.95 -0.06
CA THR A 114 4.78 -5.92 0.49
C THR A 114 3.44 -5.89 -0.22
N MET A 115 3.44 -6.04 -1.54
CA MET A 115 2.21 -6.08 -2.34
C MET A 115 1.36 -7.32 -2.02
N PHE A 116 1.98 -8.43 -1.62
CA PHE A 116 1.27 -9.62 -1.15
C PHE A 116 0.38 -9.34 0.08
N GLY A 117 0.74 -8.36 0.91
CA GLY A 117 -0.09 -7.91 2.05
C GLY A 117 -1.48 -7.42 1.65
N HIS A 118 -1.61 -6.89 0.44
CA HIS A 118 -2.91 -6.52 -0.12
C HIS A 118 -3.84 -7.74 -0.26
N PHE A 119 -3.31 -8.89 -0.72
CA PHE A 119 -4.08 -10.12 -0.90
C PHE A 119 -4.36 -10.85 0.42
N LEU A 120 -3.51 -10.67 1.43
CA LEU A 120 -3.71 -11.26 2.75
C LEU A 120 -4.76 -10.51 3.59
N THR A 121 -5.03 -9.24 3.29
CA THR A 121 -6.02 -8.42 4.01
C THR A 121 -7.42 -9.05 4.13
N PRO A 122 -8.06 -9.58 3.06
CA PRO A 122 -9.36 -10.24 3.18
C PRO A 122 -9.32 -11.49 4.07
N LEU A 123 -8.17 -12.19 4.17
CA LEU A 123 -8.04 -13.41 4.98
C LEU A 123 -8.12 -13.14 6.50
N PHE A 124 -7.84 -11.89 6.93
CA PHE A 124 -7.97 -11.47 8.33
C PHE A 124 -9.39 -11.00 8.69
N ARG A 125 -10.28 -10.82 7.70
CA ARG A 125 -11.66 -10.33 7.90
C ARG A 125 -12.51 -11.32 8.70
N ASP A 126 -12.37 -12.61 8.40
CA ASP A 126 -13.22 -13.68 8.97
C ASP A 126 -12.97 -13.98 10.46
N ARG A 127 -11.88 -13.47 11.05
CA ARG A 127 -11.53 -13.77 12.45
C ARG A 127 -12.10 -12.77 13.46
N PHE A 128 -12.45 -11.56 13.04
CA PHE A 128 -13.02 -10.53 13.92
C PHE A 128 -14.55 -10.55 13.99
N GLU A 129 -15.25 -10.99 12.94
CA GLU A 129 -16.71 -11.12 12.94
C GLU A 129 -17.23 -12.35 13.73
N ARG A 130 -16.38 -13.31 14.11
CA ARG A 130 -16.78 -14.45 14.97
C ARG A 130 -16.67 -14.19 16.46
N LYS A 131 -16.30 -12.98 16.89
CA LYS A 131 -16.15 -12.60 18.31
C LYS A 131 -17.01 -11.41 18.73
N ALA A 132 -17.89 -10.91 17.85
CA ALA A 132 -18.89 -9.89 18.18
C ALA A 132 -20.24 -10.55 18.43
#